data_AF-A0A5N1J4N6-F1
#
_entry.id   AF-A0A5N1J4N6-F1
#
_cell.length_a   1.000
_cell.length_b   1.000
_cell.length_c   1.000
_cell.angle_alpha   90.00
_cell.angle_beta   90.00
_cell.angle_gamma   90.00
#
_symmetry.space_group_name_H-M   'P 1'
#
loop_
_entity.id
_entity.type
_entity.pdbx_description
1 polymer ?
#
loop_
_entity_poly.entity_id
_entity_poly.type
_entity_poly.pdbx_seq_one_letter_code
_entity_poly.pdbx_strand_id
1 'polypeptide(L)'
;MQDKEEERSMVNVENRLNKDGYTTDFKVDNGRLCVIGSDKTYGEHEVKIVDFYRFEGETNPDDMAILYAIETNDGMKGTIANSYGPYADSGVDEFLRRIEDIGKNLDKSDK
;
A
#
# COMPACT_ATOMS: atom_id res chain seq x y z
N MET A 1 -30.23 5.98 -7.81
CA MET A 1 -29.12 5.00 -7.87
C MET A 1 -27.86 5.82 -8.11
N GLN A 2 -27.45 6.46 -7.04
CA GLN A 2 -26.43 7.50 -6.83
C GLN A 2 -26.20 7.23 -5.33
N ASP A 3 -25.05 6.81 -4.82
CA ASP A 3 -23.71 7.29 -5.01
C ASP A 3 -22.79 6.14 -4.58
N LYS A 4 -21.94 5.61 -5.48
CA LYS A 4 -20.91 4.63 -5.11
C LYS A 4 -19.50 5.24 -5.16
N GLU A 5 -19.46 6.57 -5.28
CA GLU A 5 -18.25 7.36 -5.56
C GLU A 5 -17.86 8.28 -4.39
N GLU A 6 -18.75 8.56 -3.43
CA GLU A 6 -18.47 9.48 -2.31
C GLU A 6 -17.92 8.82 -1.02
N GLU A 7 -17.80 7.48 -0.93
CA GLU A 7 -17.32 6.80 0.29
C GLU A 7 -15.84 6.36 0.26
N ARG A 8 -15.06 6.82 -0.73
CA ARG A 8 -13.61 6.53 -0.85
C ARG A 8 -12.76 7.78 -0.66
N SER A 9 -13.07 8.64 0.30
CA SER A 9 -12.06 9.60 0.76
C SER A 9 -10.95 8.83 1.49
N MET A 10 -9.70 9.23 1.27
CA MET A 10 -8.51 8.64 1.91
C MET A 10 -8.72 8.47 3.41
N VAL A 11 -9.26 9.52 4.05
CA VAL A 11 -9.58 9.56 5.48
C VAL A 11 -10.54 8.45 5.91
N ASN A 12 -11.55 8.11 5.10
CA ASN A 12 -12.52 7.06 5.44
C ASN A 12 -11.88 5.67 5.37
N VAL A 13 -11.03 5.44 4.36
CA VAL A 13 -10.30 4.19 4.19
C VAL A 13 -9.26 4.02 5.30
N GLU A 14 -8.48 5.05 5.61
CA GLU A 14 -7.54 5.06 6.73
C GLU A 14 -8.24 4.76 8.05
N ASN A 15 -9.38 5.40 8.33
CA ASN A 15 -10.14 5.16 9.56
C ASN A 15 -10.69 3.72 9.64
N ARG A 16 -11.09 3.13 8.50
CA ARG A 16 -11.49 1.72 8.46
C ARG A 16 -10.33 0.78 8.71
N LEU A 17 -9.20 1.02 8.03
CA LEU A 17 -7.97 0.23 8.19
C LEU A 17 -7.45 0.32 9.62
N ASN A 18 -7.48 1.52 10.23
CA ASN A 18 -7.12 1.74 11.62
C ASN A 18 -8.00 0.89 12.57
N LYS A 19 -9.32 0.82 12.34
CA LYS A 19 -10.23 -0.06 13.10
C LYS A 19 -9.96 -1.55 12.91
N ASP A 20 -9.47 -1.94 11.74
CA ASP A 20 -9.06 -3.31 11.41
C ASP A 20 -7.67 -3.68 12.01
N GLY A 21 -6.99 -2.71 12.64
CA GLY A 21 -5.68 -2.88 13.27
C GLY A 21 -4.49 -2.44 12.41
N TYR A 22 -4.73 -1.86 11.24
CA TYR A 22 -3.71 -1.23 10.40
C TYR A 22 -3.43 0.18 10.93
N THR A 23 -2.80 0.25 12.10
CA THR A 23 -2.42 1.51 12.75
C THR A 23 -0.95 1.87 12.50
N THR A 24 -0.26 1.05 11.71
CA THR A 24 1.17 1.18 11.44
C THR A 24 1.36 1.82 10.08
N ASP A 25 2.16 2.87 10.00
CA ASP A 25 2.57 3.44 8.73
C ASP A 25 3.85 2.76 8.27
N PHE A 26 3.87 2.34 7.02
CA PHE A 26 5.06 1.80 6.38
C PHE A 26 5.57 2.76 5.31
N LYS A 27 6.88 2.75 5.10
CA LYS A 27 7.56 3.44 4.00
C LYS A 27 8.48 2.47 3.28
N VAL A 28 8.73 2.68 1.99
CA VAL A 28 9.82 1.98 1.32
C VAL A 28 11.06 2.85 1.38
N ASP A 29 12.18 2.28 1.79
CA ASP A 29 13.49 2.91 1.76
C ASP A 29 14.50 1.91 1.19
N ASN A 30 15.25 2.30 0.15
CA ASN A 30 16.23 1.43 -0.51
C ASN A 30 15.68 0.04 -0.90
N GLY A 31 14.42 -0.03 -1.35
CA GLY A 31 13.78 -1.29 -1.75
C GLY A 31 13.44 -2.23 -0.58
N ARG A 32 13.29 -1.70 0.64
CA ARG A 32 12.84 -2.44 1.82
C ARG A 32 11.69 -1.71 2.49
N LEU A 33 10.73 -2.44 3.04
CA LEU A 33 9.63 -1.84 3.78
C LEU A 33 10.08 -1.53 5.20
N CYS A 34 10.18 -0.26 5.55
CA CYS A 34 10.54 0.23 6.88
C CYS A 34 9.29 0.69 7.62
N VAL A 35 9.20 0.34 8.90
CA VAL A 35 8.12 0.79 9.78
C VAL A 35 8.38 2.23 10.21
N ILE A 36 7.42 3.12 10.01
CA ILE A 36 7.50 4.49 10.55
C ILE A 36 7.41 4.41 12.08
N GLY A 37 8.39 4.98 12.77
CA GLY A 37 8.44 4.95 14.25
C GLY A 37 9.01 3.66 14.83
N SER A 38 9.58 2.76 14.03
CA SER A 38 10.34 1.60 14.51
C SER A 38 11.54 1.32 13.63
N ASP A 39 12.56 0.65 14.17
CA ASP A 39 13.76 0.24 13.42
C ASP A 39 13.55 -1.07 12.65
N LYS A 40 12.30 -1.53 12.55
CA LYS A 40 11.94 -2.76 11.84
C LYS A 40 11.89 -2.52 10.34
N THR A 41 12.50 -3.42 9.60
CA THR A 41 12.44 -3.45 8.13
C THR A 41 12.07 -4.85 7.65
N TYR A 42 11.30 -4.92 6.57
CA TYR A 42 10.82 -6.15 5.96
C TYR A 42 11.25 -6.20 4.50
N GLY A 43 11.73 -7.36 4.05
CA GLY A 43 12.02 -7.61 2.64
C GLY A 43 10.75 -7.85 1.83
N GLU A 44 10.82 -7.80 0.50
CA GLU A 44 9.64 -7.97 -0.37
C GLU A 44 8.94 -9.34 -0.22
N HIS A 45 9.65 -10.35 0.30
CA HIS A 45 9.11 -11.68 0.58
C HIS A 45 8.38 -11.80 1.94
N GLU A 46 8.60 -10.85 2.85
CA GLU A 46 8.03 -10.86 4.19
C GLU A 46 6.75 -10.02 4.29
N VAL A 47 6.41 -9.32 3.20
CA VAL A 47 5.25 -8.45 3.10
C VAL A 47 4.33 -8.86 1.98
N LYS A 48 3.05 -8.69 2.24
CA LYS A 48 1.97 -9.03 1.33
C LYS A 48 1.02 -7.86 1.22
N ILE A 49 0.77 -7.42 0.00
CA ILE A 49 -0.28 -6.44 -0.28
C ILE A 49 -1.61 -7.18 -0.17
N VAL A 50 -2.44 -6.77 0.78
CA VAL A 50 -3.78 -7.32 1.01
C VAL A 50 -4.77 -6.61 0.08
N ASP A 51 -4.69 -5.28 0.04
CA ASP A 51 -5.58 -4.42 -0.75
C ASP A 51 -4.84 -3.14 -1.17
N PHE A 52 -5.33 -2.48 -2.21
CA PHE A 52 -4.87 -1.16 -2.61
C PHE A 52 -6.03 -0.27 -3.05
N TYR A 53 -5.92 1.01 -2.71
CA TYR A 53 -6.95 2.02 -2.91
C TYR A 53 -6.32 3.20 -3.62
N ARG A 54 -6.79 3.50 -4.82
CA ARG A 54 -6.38 4.68 -5.57
C ARG A 54 -7.33 5.83 -5.26
N PHE A 55 -6.74 6.97 -4.93
CA PHE A 55 -7.38 8.24 -4.66
C PHE A 55 -6.93 9.25 -5.70
N GLU A 56 -7.86 10.10 -6.11
CA GLU A 56 -7.58 11.27 -6.92
C GLU A 56 -7.47 12.45 -5.95
N GLY A 57 -6.41 13.23 -6.08
CA GLY A 57 -6.09 14.32 -5.18
C GLY A 57 -7.19 15.36 -5.22
N GLU A 58 -7.73 15.70 -4.05
CA GLU A 58 -8.80 16.69 -3.92
C GLU A 58 -8.37 18.08 -4.44
N THR A 59 -7.06 18.35 -4.44
CA THR A 59 -6.48 19.64 -4.86
C THR A 59 -6.08 19.67 -6.33
N ASN A 60 -5.57 18.57 -6.87
CA ASN A 60 -5.19 18.47 -8.27
C ASN A 60 -5.66 17.11 -8.79
N PRO A 61 -6.50 17.07 -9.85
CA PRO A 61 -6.92 15.81 -10.46
C PRO A 61 -5.74 15.02 -11.06
N ASP A 62 -4.61 15.68 -11.31
CA ASP A 62 -3.35 15.06 -11.71
C ASP A 62 -2.55 14.46 -10.53
N ASP A 63 -2.85 14.84 -9.29
CA ASP A 63 -2.18 14.32 -8.10
C ASP A 63 -2.89 13.03 -7.66
N MET A 64 -2.42 11.90 -8.16
CA MET A 64 -3.00 10.61 -7.84
C MET A 64 -2.22 9.98 -6.69
N ALA A 65 -2.92 9.56 -5.64
CA ALA A 65 -2.32 8.84 -4.52
C ALA A 65 -2.84 7.41 -4.49
N ILE A 66 -2.00 6.46 -4.08
CA ILE A 66 -2.40 5.07 -3.91
C ILE A 66 -2.01 4.63 -2.52
N LEU A 67 -3.00 4.22 -1.72
CA LEU A 67 -2.81 3.62 -0.42
C LEU A 67 -2.83 2.10 -0.55
N TYR A 68 -1.78 1.43 -0.13
CA TYR A 68 -1.70 -0.02 -0.08
C TYR A 68 -1.82 -0.47 1.37
N ALA A 69 -2.73 -1.41 1.62
CA ALA A 69 -2.82 -2.14 2.86
C ALA A 69 -1.86 -3.33 2.80
N ILE A 70 -0.87 -3.34 3.69
CA ILE A 70 0.18 -4.34 3.74
C ILE A 70 0.07 -5.12 5.05
N GLU A 71 0.25 -6.42 4.93
CA GLU A 71 0.38 -7.34 6.06
C GLU A 71 1.73 -8.04 5.98
N THR A 72 2.46 -8.08 7.09
CA THR A 72 3.73 -8.80 7.22
C THR A 72 3.48 -10.22 7.70
N ASN A 73 4.42 -11.13 7.46
CA ASN A 73 4.38 -12.50 7.99
C ASN A 73 4.41 -12.56 9.53
N ASP A 74 4.91 -11.50 10.20
CA ASP A 74 4.90 -11.37 11.66
C ASP A 74 3.48 -11.05 12.21
N GLY A 75 2.50 -10.85 11.33
CA GLY A 75 1.15 -10.40 11.66
C GLY A 75 1.04 -8.89 11.83
N MET A 76 2.07 -8.13 11.46
CA MET A 76 2.08 -6.68 11.55
C MET A 76 1.29 -6.10 10.38
N LYS A 77 0.29 -5.27 10.68
CA LYS A 77 -0.61 -4.69 9.70
C LYS A 77 -0.43 -3.19 9.65
N GLY A 78 -0.41 -2.66 8.44
CA GLY A 78 -0.19 -1.24 8.23
C GLY A 78 -0.40 -0.81 6.80
N THR A 79 -0.26 0.48 6.57
CA THR A 79 -0.57 1.11 5.30
C THR A 79 0.62 1.84 4.75
N ILE A 80 0.73 1.89 3.42
CA ILE A 80 1.70 2.73 2.73
C ILE A 80 0.99 3.57 1.67
N ALA A 81 1.20 4.88 1.72
CA ALA A 81 0.75 5.78 0.66
C ALA A 81 1.91 6.01 -0.31
N ASN A 82 1.63 5.92 -1.62
CA ASN A 82 2.55 6.29 -2.67
C ASN A 82 1.90 7.27 -3.64
N SER A 83 2.66 8.26 -4.09
CA SER A 83 2.24 9.14 -5.18
C SER A 83 2.34 8.39 -6.52
N TYR A 84 1.43 8.68 -7.44
CA TYR A 84 1.40 8.10 -8.78
C TYR A 84 1.76 9.16 -9.82
N GLY A 85 2.50 8.77 -10.85
CA GLY A 85 2.95 9.66 -11.93
C GLY A 85 4.39 10.15 -11.75
N PRO A 86 4.75 11.36 -12.23
CA PRO A 86 6.15 11.84 -12.25
C PRO A 86 6.73 12.11 -10.86
N TYR A 87 5.87 12.16 -9.84
CA TYR A 87 6.24 12.31 -8.44
C TYR A 87 6.30 10.98 -7.69
N ALA A 88 6.03 9.86 -8.37
CA ALA A 88 6.15 8.54 -7.77
C ALA A 88 7.60 8.25 -7.42
N ASP A 89 7.83 7.76 -6.20
CA ASP A 89 9.16 7.29 -5.82
C ASP A 89 9.43 5.98 -6.56
N SER A 90 10.46 5.98 -7.41
CA SER A 90 10.82 4.80 -8.21
C SER A 90 11.21 3.60 -7.34
N GLY A 91 11.71 3.85 -6.13
CA GLY A 91 12.01 2.79 -5.16
C GLY A 91 10.74 2.15 -4.61
N VAL A 92 9.73 2.94 -4.29
CA VAL A 92 8.41 2.43 -3.86
C VAL A 92 7.74 1.66 -5.00
N ASP A 93 7.74 2.19 -6.22
CA ASP A 93 7.14 1.52 -7.39
C ASP A 93 7.78 0.16 -7.66
N GLU A 94 9.12 0.10 -7.69
CA GLU A 94 9.84 -1.16 -7.91
C GLU A 94 9.53 -2.17 -6.81
N PHE A 95 9.51 -1.72 -5.54
CA PHE A 95 9.21 -2.59 -4.41
C PHE A 95 7.79 -3.17 -4.47
N LEU A 96 6.79 -2.32 -4.72
CA LEU A 96 5.40 -2.75 -4.88
C LEU A 96 5.26 -3.74 -6.05
N ARG A 97 5.95 -3.47 -7.16
CA ARG A 97 5.95 -4.34 -8.33
C ARG A 97 6.57 -5.71 -8.03
N ARG A 98 7.63 -5.76 -7.21
CA ARG A 98 8.21 -7.03 -6.76
C ARG A 98 7.25 -7.81 -5.87
N ILE A 99 6.58 -7.16 -4.92
CA ILE A 99 5.58 -7.83 -4.08
C ILE A 99 4.43 -8.39 -4.94
N GLU A 100 3.95 -7.62 -5.92
CA GLU A 100 2.92 -8.09 -6.85
C GLU A 100 3.41 -9.29 -7.68
N ASP A 101 4.64 -9.24 -8.19
CA ASP A 101 5.23 -10.36 -8.95
C ASP A 101 5.35 -11.62 -8.10
N ILE A 102 5.79 -11.50 -6.84
CA ILE A 102 5.86 -12.60 -5.87
C ILE A 102 4.46 -13.19 -5.60
N GLY A 103 3.47 -12.32 -5.36
CA GLY A 103 2.09 -12.72 -5.15
C GLY A 103 1.47 -13.43 -6.36
N LYS A 104 1.82 -12.99 -7.58
CA LYS A 104 1.39 -13.63 -8.83
C LYS A 104 2.15 -14.94 -9.13
N ASN A 105 3.38 -15.10 -8.65
CA ASN A 105 4.14 -16.33 -8.82
C ASN A 105 3.53 -17.50 -8.02
N LEU A 106 2.89 -17.20 -6.87
CA LEU A 106 2.16 -18.17 -6.06
C LEU A 106 0.89 -18.73 -6.75
N ASP A 107 0.31 -18.00 -7.71
CA ASP A 107 -0.88 -18.43 -8.48
C ASP A 107 -0.52 -19.23 -9.75
N LYS A 108 0.75 -19.22 -10.19
CA LYS A 108 1.21 -19.94 -11.40
C LYS A 108 1.77 -21.33 -11.13
N SER A 109 1.37 -21.99 -10.06
CA SER A 109 1.60 -23.43 -9.86
C SER A 109 0.36 -24.27 -10.16
N ASP A 110 -0.32 -24.01 -11.28
CA ASP A 110 -1.23 -24.99 -11.89
C ASP A 110 -1.39 -24.67 -13.38
N LYS A 111 -0.51 -25.23 -14.23
CA LYS A 111 -0.83 -26.29 -15.21
C LYS A 111 0.29 -26.53 -16.23
#